data_AF-A0A1G7W737-F1
#
_entry.id   AF-A0A1G7W737-F1
#
_cell.length_a   1.000
_cell.length_b   1.000
_cell.length_c   1.000
_cell.angle_alpha   90.00
_cell.angle_beta   90.00
_cell.angle_gamma   90.00
#
_symmetry.space_group_name_H-M   'P 1'
#
loop_
_entity.id
_entity.type
_entity.pdbx_description
1 polymer ?
#
loop_
_entity_poly.entity_id
_entity_poly.type
_entity_poly.pdbx_seq_one_letter_code
_entity_poly.pdbx_strand_id
1 'polypeptide(L)'
;MIDDFAKRYLHDDLCEVRESVLWKLDGLGEADVRRALVPSGTSLLGLVKHLAHSDATISALAVDAPGHVPWWPRPDVMLFNVLVRVLTETCRHAGHADILREQLDGATGEGRW
;
A
#
# COMPACT_ATOMS: atom_id res chain seq x y z
N MET A 1 10.58 -5.58 -23.49
CA MET A 1 9.15 -5.95 -23.48
C MET A 1 8.86 -6.31 -22.04
N ILE A 2 8.14 -5.44 -21.32
CA ILE A 2 7.61 -5.82 -20.00
C ILE A 2 6.42 -6.73 -20.31
N ASP A 3 6.41 -7.91 -19.72
CA ASP A 3 5.45 -8.96 -20.03
C ASP A 3 4.53 -9.25 -18.84
N ASP A 4 3.60 -10.19 -19.04
CA ASP A 4 2.67 -10.64 -18.00
C ASP A 4 3.38 -11.19 -16.75
N PHE A 5 4.62 -11.68 -16.88
CA PHE A 5 5.38 -12.13 -15.72
C PHE A 5 5.75 -10.94 -14.83
N ALA A 6 6.26 -9.85 -15.40
CA ALA A 6 6.57 -8.64 -14.63
C ALA A 6 5.32 -8.06 -13.95
N LYS A 7 4.14 -8.11 -14.61
CA LYS A 7 2.88 -7.70 -13.99
C LYS A 7 2.54 -8.55 -12.78
N ARG A 8 2.55 -9.88 -12.94
CA ARG A 8 2.23 -10.82 -11.85
C ARG A 8 3.19 -10.64 -10.69
N TYR A 9 4.49 -10.62 -10.94
CA TYR A 9 5.50 -10.46 -9.89
C TYR A 9 5.27 -9.20 -9.04
N LEU A 10 5.11 -8.04 -9.68
CA LEU A 10 4.86 -6.79 -8.95
C LEU A 10 3.51 -6.76 -8.24
N HIS A 11 2.50 -7.41 -8.83
CA HIS A 11 1.19 -7.52 -8.22
C HIS A 11 1.21 -8.42 -6.97
N ASP A 12 1.91 -9.55 -7.05
CA ASP A 12 2.05 -10.50 -5.96
C ASP A 12 2.84 -9.86 -4.79
N ASP A 13 3.96 -9.19 -5.07
CA ASP A 13 4.71 -8.41 -4.06
C ASP A 13 3.83 -7.33 -3.41
N LEU A 14 3.01 -6.64 -4.21
CA LEU A 14 2.09 -5.62 -3.71
C LEU A 14 1.00 -6.22 -2.82
N CYS A 15 0.45 -7.38 -3.20
CA CYS A 15 -0.51 -8.12 -2.40
C CYS A 15 0.11 -8.54 -1.06
N GLU A 16 1.31 -9.11 -1.06
CA GLU A 16 2.01 -9.53 0.16
C GLU A 16 2.21 -8.36 1.14
N VAL A 17 2.69 -7.21 0.66
CA VAL A 17 2.88 -6.04 1.53
C VAL A 17 1.56 -5.48 2.03
N ARG A 18 0.47 -5.58 1.26
CA ARG A 18 -0.86 -5.13 1.71
C ARG A 18 -1.46 -6.08 2.75
N GLU A 19 -1.26 -7.38 2.60
CA GLU A 19 -1.60 -8.36 3.63
C GLU A 19 -0.84 -8.07 4.92
N SER A 20 0.43 -7.65 4.80
CA SER A 20 1.23 -7.14 5.91
C SER A 20 0.81 -5.74 6.43
N VAL A 21 -0.22 -5.12 5.87
CA VAL A 21 -0.92 -4.00 6.53
C VAL A 21 -2.19 -4.50 7.20
N LEU A 22 -2.90 -5.44 6.59
CA LEU A 22 -4.16 -5.97 7.11
C LEU A 22 -3.99 -6.70 8.44
N TRP A 23 -2.99 -7.56 8.60
CA TRP A 23 -2.74 -8.25 9.87
C TRP A 23 -2.46 -7.28 11.05
N LYS A 24 -2.01 -6.05 10.78
CA LYS A 24 -1.80 -5.02 11.82
C LYS A 24 -3.12 -4.53 12.41
N LEU A 25 -4.26 -4.86 11.79
CA LEU A 25 -5.59 -4.60 12.32
C LEU A 25 -6.08 -5.76 13.21
N ASP A 26 -5.41 -6.92 13.19
CA ASP A 26 -5.90 -8.11 13.90
C ASP A 26 -5.94 -7.87 15.41
N GLY A 27 -7.07 -8.25 16.03
CA GLY A 27 -7.30 -8.10 17.46
C GLY A 27 -7.61 -6.68 17.94
N LEU A 28 -7.59 -5.66 17.07
CA LEU A 28 -7.97 -4.30 17.42
C LEU A 28 -9.47 -4.08 17.33
N GLY A 29 -10.00 -3.23 18.21
CA GLY A 29 -11.40 -2.78 18.14
C GLY A 29 -11.61 -1.74 17.03
N GLU A 30 -12.87 -1.54 16.63
CA GLU A 30 -13.22 -0.53 15.62
C GLU A 30 -12.73 0.88 16.02
N ALA A 31 -12.85 1.24 17.29
CA ALA A 31 -12.41 2.54 17.78
C ALA A 31 -10.90 2.74 17.58
N ASP A 32 -10.10 1.70 17.79
CA ASP A 32 -8.64 1.74 17.71
C ASP A 32 -8.17 1.89 16.27
N VAL A 33 -8.71 1.07 15.35
CA VAL A 33 -8.32 1.15 13.93
C VAL A 33 -8.71 2.48 13.29
N ARG A 34 -9.72 3.17 13.82
CA ARG A 34 -10.17 4.50 13.35
C ARG A 34 -9.43 5.65 14.01
N ARG A 35 -8.78 5.43 15.15
CA ARG A 35 -8.13 6.47 15.94
C ARG A 35 -6.97 7.08 15.16
N ALA A 36 -6.98 8.40 15.02
CA ALA A 36 -5.81 9.13 14.56
C ALA A 36 -4.75 9.13 15.67
N LEU A 37 -3.54 8.67 15.34
CA LEU A 37 -2.44 8.51 16.30
C LEU A 37 -1.31 9.51 16.10
N VAL A 38 -1.42 10.33 15.05
CA VAL A 38 -0.50 11.43 14.73
C VAL A 38 -1.28 12.69 14.36
N PRO A 39 -0.71 13.90 14.55
CA PRO A 39 -1.40 15.17 14.27
C PRO A 39 -1.90 15.33 12.82
N SER A 40 -1.27 14.65 11.86
CA SER A 40 -1.73 14.64 10.45
C SER A 40 -3.05 13.89 10.25
N GLY A 41 -3.59 13.23 11.28
CA GLY A 41 -4.86 12.52 11.22
C GLY A 41 -4.75 11.05 10.76
N THR A 42 -3.54 10.52 10.56
CA THR A 42 -3.34 9.14 10.08
C THR A 42 -3.81 8.10 11.10
N SER A 43 -4.58 7.12 10.63
CA SER A 43 -5.04 5.94 11.36
C SER A 43 -4.79 4.66 10.55
N LEU A 44 -4.84 3.49 11.20
CA LEU A 44 -4.67 2.19 10.52
C LEU A 44 -5.74 1.98 9.43
N LEU A 45 -7.01 2.28 9.72
CA LEU A 45 -8.08 2.22 8.72
C LEU A 45 -7.86 3.23 7.59
N GLY A 46 -7.33 4.41 7.91
CA GLY A 46 -6.97 5.42 6.91
C GLY A 46 -5.92 4.91 5.93
N LEU A 47 -4.89 4.21 6.43
CA LEU A 47 -3.88 3.58 5.59
C LEU A 47 -4.47 2.49 4.69
N VAL A 48 -5.31 1.59 5.23
CA VAL A 48 -5.98 0.55 4.42
C VAL A 48 -6.80 1.18 3.29
N LYS A 49 -7.60 2.20 3.59
CA LYS A 49 -8.38 2.91 2.58
C LYS A 49 -7.51 3.58 1.52
N HIS A 50 -6.40 4.18 1.94
CA HIS A 50 -5.45 4.81 1.03
C HIS A 50 -4.83 3.80 0.07
N LEU A 51 -4.37 2.66 0.59
CA LEU A 51 -3.72 1.62 -0.22
C LEU A 51 -4.68 0.94 -1.20
N ALA A 52 -5.95 0.79 -0.85
CA ALA A 52 -6.98 0.22 -1.72
C ALA A 52 -7.37 1.13 -2.91
N HIS A 53 -6.98 2.41 -2.90
CA HIS A 53 -7.40 3.38 -3.91
C HIS A 53 -6.95 3.01 -5.34
N SER A 54 -5.80 2.35 -5.49
CA SER A 54 -5.22 2.01 -6.80
C SER A 54 -5.71 0.70 -7.40
N ASP A 55 -6.50 -0.10 -6.67
CA ASP A 55 -6.82 -1.49 -7.02
C ASP A 55 -7.58 -1.64 -8.33
N ALA A 56 -8.57 -0.77 -8.54
CA ALA A 56 -9.38 -0.79 -9.74
C ALA A 56 -8.53 -0.57 -11.00
N THR A 57 -7.59 0.39 -10.96
CA THR A 57 -6.69 0.72 -12.08
C THR A 57 -5.72 -0.42 -12.36
N ILE A 58 -5.09 -0.96 -11.31
CA ILE A 58 -4.11 -2.06 -11.42
C ILE A 58 -4.76 -3.31 -12.02
N SER A 59 -5.99 -3.60 -11.59
CA SER A 59 -6.77 -4.75 -12.06
C SER A 59 -7.20 -4.58 -13.52
N ALA A 60 -7.66 -3.40 -13.91
CA ALA A 60 -8.29 -3.18 -15.21
C ALA A 60 -7.31 -3.01 -16.40
N LEU A 61 -6.09 -2.53 -16.15
CA LEU A 61 -5.18 -2.10 -17.23
C LEU A 61 -4.03 -3.08 -17.48
N ALA A 62 -3.55 -3.14 -18.73
CA ALA A 62 -2.32 -3.87 -19.07
C ALA A 62 -1.08 -3.22 -18.42
N VAL A 63 -0.02 -3.99 -18.21
CA VAL A 63 1.21 -3.50 -17.52
C VAL A 63 1.96 -2.42 -18.32
N ASP A 64 1.79 -2.43 -19.63
CA ASP A 64 2.31 -1.45 -20.58
C ASP A 64 1.26 -0.40 -20.98
N ALA A 65 0.12 -0.34 -20.28
CA ALA A 65 -0.87 0.70 -20.51
C ALA A 65 -0.26 2.09 -20.25
N PRO A 66 -0.37 3.03 -21.20
CA PRO A 66 0.16 4.37 -21.04
C PRO A 66 -0.69 5.18 -20.05
N GLY A 67 -0.04 6.05 -19.30
CA GLY A 67 -0.65 7.02 -18.39
C GLY A 67 0.11 8.34 -18.43
N HIS A 68 -0.55 9.40 -17.97
CA HIS A 68 0.01 10.76 -17.94
C HIS A 68 -0.16 11.38 -16.55
N VAL A 69 0.94 11.80 -15.94
CA VAL A 69 1.00 12.42 -14.61
C VAL A 69 1.64 13.81 -14.73
N PRO A 70 0.84 14.88 -14.85
CA PRO A 70 1.32 16.19 -15.32
C PRO A 70 2.27 16.89 -14.35
N TRP A 71 2.33 16.48 -13.09
CA TRP A 71 3.23 17.03 -12.07
C TRP A 71 4.52 16.21 -11.89
N TRP A 72 4.77 15.18 -12.70
CA TRP A 72 6.01 14.41 -12.65
C TRP A 72 7.05 14.93 -13.66
N PRO A 73 8.37 14.85 -13.34
CA PRO A 73 9.42 15.26 -14.26
C PRO A 73 9.42 14.51 -15.61
N ARG A 74 8.94 13.26 -15.59
CA ARG A 74 8.64 12.46 -16.78
C ARG A 74 7.16 12.11 -16.72
N PRO A 75 6.29 12.90 -17.37
CA PRO A 75 4.85 12.82 -17.14
C PRO A 75 4.21 11.61 -17.83
N ASP A 76 4.77 11.16 -18.96
CA ASP A 76 4.31 9.97 -19.66
C ASP A 76 4.95 8.72 -19.05
N VAL A 77 4.11 7.81 -18.58
CA VAL A 77 4.51 6.62 -17.83
C VAL A 77 3.74 5.40 -18.34
N MET A 78 4.26 4.21 -18.06
CA MET A 78 3.49 2.97 -18.19
C MET A 78 2.99 2.55 -16.81
N LEU A 79 1.91 1.77 -16.77
CA LEU A 79 1.41 1.19 -15.52
C LEU A 79 2.52 0.48 -14.73
N PHE A 80 3.46 -0.19 -15.41
CA PHE A 80 4.68 -0.73 -14.80
C PHE A 80 5.44 0.28 -13.92
N ASN A 81 5.71 1.48 -14.44
CA ASN A 81 6.44 2.50 -13.69
C ASN A 81 5.66 2.95 -12.46
N VAL A 82 4.33 2.99 -12.58
CA VAL A 82 3.42 3.32 -11.48
C VAL A 82 3.39 2.19 -10.45
N LEU A 83 3.32 0.92 -10.86
CA LEU A 83 3.32 -0.24 -9.97
C LEU A 83 4.58 -0.33 -9.12
N VAL A 84 5.76 -0.14 -9.71
CA VAL A 84 7.03 -0.09 -8.96
C VAL A 84 7.00 0.99 -7.88
N ARG A 85 6.42 2.16 -8.20
CA ARG A 85 6.24 3.24 -7.24
C ARG A 85 5.23 2.88 -6.16
N VAL A 86 4.07 2.34 -6.54
CA VAL A 86 3.02 1.91 -5.61
C VAL A 86 3.55 0.87 -4.63
N LEU A 87 4.36 -0.10 -5.07
CA LEU A 87 5.01 -1.08 -4.20
C LEU A 87 5.90 -0.38 -3.17
N THR A 88 6.79 0.51 -3.63
CA THR A 88 7.68 1.27 -2.73
C THR A 88 6.92 2.12 -1.71
N GLU A 89 5.86 2.81 -2.15
CA GLU A 89 5.00 3.59 -1.26
C GLU A 89 4.25 2.69 -0.26
N THR A 90 3.78 1.53 -0.70
CA THR A 90 3.09 0.54 0.16
C THR A 90 4.02 0.02 1.24
N CYS A 91 5.28 -0.31 0.92
CA CYS A 91 6.27 -0.72 1.91
C CYS A 91 6.53 0.38 2.96
N ARG A 92 6.58 1.65 2.53
CA ARG A 92 6.69 2.79 3.46
C ARG A 92 5.48 2.89 4.39
N HIS A 93 4.27 2.72 3.84
CA HIS A 93 3.05 2.72 4.64
C HIS A 93 2.95 1.53 5.59
N ALA A 94 3.46 0.36 5.20
CA ALA A 94 3.56 -0.79 6.10
C ALA A 94 4.42 -0.43 7.32
N GLY A 95 5.61 0.16 7.12
CA GLY A 95 6.44 0.62 8.23
C GLY A 95 5.76 1.66 9.14
N HIS A 96 4.98 2.59 8.56
CA HIS A 96 4.17 3.51 9.38
C HIS A 96 3.10 2.78 10.18
N ALA A 97 2.45 1.77 9.59
CA ALA A 97 1.44 0.97 10.28
C ALA A 97 2.04 0.19 11.48
N ASP A 98 3.31 -0.22 11.43
CA ASP A 98 3.99 -0.83 12.59
C ASP A 98 4.05 0.13 13.78
N ILE A 99 4.47 1.37 13.55
CA ILE A 99 4.56 2.40 14.60
C ILE A 99 3.17 2.70 15.17
N LEU A 100 2.15 2.80 14.30
CA LEU A 100 0.78 3.03 14.75
C LEU A 100 0.23 1.85 15.55
N ARG A 101 0.59 0.61 15.18
CA ARG A 101 0.20 -0.58 15.94
C ARG A 101 0.84 -0.56 17.33
N GLU A 102 2.15 -0.34 17.40
CA GLU A 102 2.90 -0.26 18.66
C GLU A 102 2.30 0.79 19.62
N GLN A 103 1.82 1.93 19.10
CA GLN A 103 1.17 2.96 19.91
C GLN A 103 -0.20 2.57 20.49
N LEU A 104 -0.89 1.59 19.91
CA LEU A 104 -2.21 1.15 20.36
C LEU A 104 -2.12 0.11 21.48
N ASP A 105 -1.27 -0.90 21.32
CA ASP A 105 -1.23 -2.06 22.22
C ASP A 105 0.19 -2.48 22.65
N GLY A 106 1.22 -1.74 22.24
CA GLY A 106 2.62 -2.06 22.54
C GLY A 106 3.17 -3.26 21.78
N ALA A 107 2.40 -3.86 20.86
CA ALA A 107 2.90 -4.95 20.03
C ALA A 107 3.81 -4.41 18.92
N THR A 108 5.01 -4.96 18.83
CA THR A 108 5.85 -4.83 17.63
C THR A 108 5.30 -5.78 16.56
N GLY A 109 5.38 -5.40 15.28
CA GLY A 109 4.84 -6.14 14.13
C GLY A 109 5.55 -7.48 13.84
N GLU A 110 5.77 -8.31 14.85
CA GLU A 110 6.29 -9.66 14.72
C GLU A 110 5.13 -10.65 14.60
N GLY A 111 5.10 -11.44 13.53
CA GLY A 111 4.24 -12.62 13.53
C GLY A 111 3.98 -13.31 12.19
N ARG A 112 4.17 -12.69 11.02
CA ARG A 112 3.96 -13.34 9.72
C ARG A 112 4.82 -12.70 8.63
N TRP A 113 6.04 -13.19 8.49
CA TRP A 113 6.82 -13.14 7.25
C TRP A 113 6.90 -14.56 6.70
#